data_AF-A0A7C6CE12-F1
#
_entry.id   AF-A0A7C6CE12-F1
#
_cell.length_a   1.000
_cell.length_b   1.000
_cell.length_c   1.000
_cell.angle_alpha   90.00
_cell.angle_beta   90.00
_cell.angle_gamma   90.00
#
_symmetry.space_group_name_H-M   'P 1'
#
loop_
_entity.id
_entity.type
_entity.pdbx_description
1 polymer ?
#
loop_
_entity_poly.entity_id
_entity_poly.type
_entity_poly.pdbx_seq_one_letter_code
_entity_poly.pdbx_strand_id
1 'polypeptide(L)'
;MLTTPRDAIGTILPTESLPPNFFEDMRAGKYLHEVELSSTTPMLCKDGRPTVDGPVNGISLPGGSLALVVVTAYLLDEAGIEFDFFDVINSVVESSLAYDFPLGVHRAEGADESGCGAADALATVLNETDQHGDSIRALAKALDVDYLDEKITVGTTIPSGEEIISHFEQLGVPSRVLVGDHHERAVVLNLYPDGLLDRVKMAAEFGADFEVFCLTIWALPHAAEVILDAVVRLAPQVDLENWVWDHCGEEYGAFEQAQAALVTLSLAVAMTLCGPGIPVIAVTPDSVEGA
;
A
#
# COMPACT_ATOMS: atom_id res chain seq x y z
N MET A 1 -4.30 -9.35 -14.93
CA MET A 1 -5.17 -10.47 -14.50
C MET A 1 -6.42 -9.90 -13.79
N LEU A 2 -7.57 -10.58 -13.78
CA LEU A 2 -8.80 -10.12 -13.10
C LEU A 2 -9.28 -11.20 -12.12
N THR A 3 -9.52 -10.80 -10.87
CA THR A 3 -10.08 -11.68 -9.82
C THR A 3 -10.95 -10.88 -8.86
N THR A 4 -11.64 -11.55 -7.95
CA THR A 4 -12.55 -10.94 -6.98
C THR A 4 -12.46 -11.67 -5.65
N PRO A 5 -11.98 -11.03 -4.56
CA PRO A 5 -11.95 -11.67 -3.25
C PRO A 5 -13.38 -11.85 -2.74
N ARG A 6 -13.76 -13.11 -2.48
CA ARG A 6 -15.10 -13.47 -1.98
C ARG A 6 -15.20 -13.39 -0.46
N ASP A 7 -14.06 -13.49 0.22
CA ASP A 7 -13.95 -13.50 1.68
C ASP A 7 -13.52 -12.14 2.24
N ALA A 8 -13.57 -11.08 1.43
CA ALA A 8 -13.31 -9.73 1.90
C ALA A 8 -14.39 -9.31 2.91
N ILE A 9 -13.99 -8.70 4.02
CA ILE A 9 -14.85 -8.37 5.16
C ILE A 9 -15.21 -6.89 5.23
N GLY A 10 -14.64 -6.08 4.34
CA GLY A 10 -14.83 -4.64 4.34
C GLY A 10 -16.25 -4.21 3.97
N THR A 11 -16.50 -2.93 4.19
CA THR A 11 -17.83 -2.32 3.99
C THR A 11 -17.91 -1.50 2.71
N ILE A 12 -16.77 -1.22 2.07
CA ILE A 12 -16.71 -0.47 0.81
C ILE A 12 -17.10 -1.42 -0.33
N LEU A 13 -18.38 -1.42 -0.69
CA LEU A 13 -18.92 -2.23 -1.78
C LEU A 13 -18.71 -1.52 -3.12
N PRO A 14 -18.54 -2.28 -4.23
CA PRO A 14 -18.53 -1.66 -5.56
C PRO A 14 -19.85 -0.92 -5.79
N THR A 15 -19.76 0.40 -5.89
CA THR A 15 -20.92 1.30 -5.89
C THR A 15 -21.68 1.30 -7.21
N GLU A 16 -20.97 1.01 -8.32
CA GLU A 16 -21.53 0.91 -9.67
C GLU A 16 -20.73 -0.08 -10.54
N SER A 17 -21.34 -0.54 -11.63
CA SER A 17 -20.64 -1.36 -12.62
C SER A 17 -19.51 -0.56 -13.28
N LEU A 18 -18.38 -1.22 -13.53
CA LEU A 18 -17.30 -0.63 -14.32
C LEU A 18 -17.75 -0.35 -15.76
N PRO A 19 -17.24 0.73 -16.40
CA PRO A 19 -17.45 1.00 -17.81
C PRO A 19 -17.04 -0.22 -18.66
N PRO A 20 -17.75 -0.53 -19.76
CA PRO A 20 -17.55 -1.78 -20.51
C PRO A 20 -16.11 -2.07 -20.94
N ASN A 21 -15.34 -1.04 -21.27
CA ASN A 21 -13.95 -1.18 -21.75
C ASN A 21 -12.92 -0.85 -20.67
N PHE A 22 -13.32 -0.53 -19.43
CA PHE A 22 -12.40 -0.05 -18.40
C PHE A 22 -11.24 -1.03 -18.16
N PHE A 23 -11.54 -2.32 -18.10
CA PHE A 23 -10.51 -3.34 -17.90
C PHE A 23 -9.52 -3.43 -19.07
N GLU A 24 -10.01 -3.37 -20.30
CA GLU A 24 -9.17 -3.46 -21.50
C GLU A 24 -8.30 -2.19 -21.61
N ASP A 25 -8.91 -1.03 -21.40
CA ASP A 25 -8.24 0.26 -21.39
C ASP A 25 -7.16 0.37 -20.30
N MET A 26 -7.45 -0.11 -19.08
CA MET A 26 -6.46 -0.18 -17.98
C MET A 26 -5.28 -1.09 -18.35
N ARG A 27 -5.55 -2.27 -18.92
CA ARG A 27 -4.49 -3.20 -19.34
C ARG A 27 -3.67 -2.65 -20.49
N ALA A 28 -4.28 -1.89 -21.40
CA ALA A 28 -3.60 -1.17 -22.47
C ALA A 28 -2.82 0.07 -21.98
N GLY A 29 -2.75 0.31 -20.67
CA GLY A 29 -2.02 1.43 -20.10
C GLY A 29 -2.65 2.79 -20.36
N LYS A 30 -3.93 2.87 -20.81
CA LYS A 30 -4.60 4.13 -21.15
C LYS A 30 -4.61 5.11 -19.97
N TYR A 31 -4.65 4.60 -18.75
CA TYR A 31 -4.70 5.40 -17.51
C TYR A 31 -3.39 5.33 -16.72
N LEU A 32 -2.26 5.17 -17.42
CA LEU A 32 -0.94 5.29 -16.81
C LEU A 32 -0.31 6.64 -17.17
N HIS A 33 0.34 7.24 -16.19
CA HIS A 33 1.11 8.48 -16.30
C HIS A 33 2.57 8.18 -15.96
N GLU A 34 3.46 8.24 -16.94
CA GLU A 34 4.89 8.01 -16.73
C GLU A 34 5.49 9.07 -15.79
N VAL A 35 6.35 8.62 -14.88
CA VAL A 35 7.03 9.46 -13.88
C VAL A 35 8.47 9.00 -13.69
N GLU A 36 9.33 9.91 -13.26
CA GLU A 36 10.63 9.56 -12.68
C GLU A 36 10.49 9.58 -11.15
N LEU A 37 10.70 8.43 -10.50
CA LEU A 37 10.56 8.32 -9.05
C LEU A 37 11.56 9.22 -8.33
N SER A 38 11.06 10.03 -7.40
CA SER A 38 11.85 10.91 -6.52
C SER A 38 11.01 11.36 -5.33
N SER A 39 11.62 12.06 -4.37
CA SER A 39 10.92 12.61 -3.20
C SER A 39 9.85 13.64 -3.56
N THR A 40 9.90 14.20 -4.77
CA THR A 40 8.90 15.14 -5.27
C THR A 40 7.66 14.46 -5.85
N THR A 41 7.74 13.14 -6.12
CA THR A 41 6.58 12.34 -6.51
C THR A 41 5.61 12.27 -5.33
N PRO A 42 4.30 12.51 -5.50
CA PRO A 42 3.35 12.32 -4.41
C PRO A 42 3.34 10.86 -3.93
N MET A 43 3.55 10.65 -2.63
CA MET A 43 3.11 9.43 -1.95
C MET A 43 1.68 9.63 -1.45
N LEU A 44 0.82 8.65 -1.71
CA LEU A 44 -0.60 8.66 -1.44
C LEU A 44 -0.99 7.39 -0.68
N CYS A 45 -2.07 7.49 0.09
CA CYS A 45 -2.80 6.29 0.44
C CYS A 45 -3.41 5.68 -0.83
N LYS A 46 -3.60 4.36 -0.81
CA LYS A 46 -4.34 3.66 -1.86
C LYS A 46 -5.76 4.18 -2.10
N ASP A 47 -6.34 4.88 -1.11
CA ASP A 47 -7.66 5.52 -1.11
C ASP A 47 -8.05 6.09 -2.49
N GLY A 48 -9.29 5.83 -2.90
CA GLY A 48 -9.84 6.26 -4.18
C GLY A 48 -10.17 7.74 -4.25
N ARG A 49 -10.51 8.34 -3.11
CA ARG A 49 -11.13 9.66 -3.03
C ARG A 49 -10.21 10.79 -3.49
N PRO A 50 -10.78 11.86 -4.06
CA PRO A 50 -10.01 13.05 -4.42
C PRO A 50 -9.60 13.85 -3.18
N THR A 51 -8.60 14.72 -3.38
CA THR A 51 -8.27 15.75 -2.39
C THR A 51 -9.17 16.98 -2.56
N VAL A 52 -9.11 17.91 -1.60
CA VAL A 52 -9.74 19.24 -1.72
C VAL A 52 -9.37 19.99 -3.02
N ASP A 53 -8.16 19.76 -3.53
CA ASP A 53 -7.64 20.39 -4.75
C ASP A 53 -7.91 19.55 -6.02
N GLY A 54 -8.57 18.40 -5.88
CA GLY A 54 -8.89 17.47 -6.95
C GLY A 54 -8.10 16.15 -6.90
N PRO A 55 -8.20 15.32 -7.97
CA PRO A 55 -7.47 14.07 -8.05
C PRO A 55 -5.95 14.30 -8.19
N VAL A 56 -5.16 13.43 -7.55
CA VAL A 56 -3.69 13.50 -7.53
C VAL A 56 -3.11 12.17 -7.99
N ASN A 57 -2.14 12.20 -8.90
CA ASN A 57 -1.39 11.01 -9.30
C ASN A 57 -0.20 10.81 -8.34
N GLY A 58 0.09 9.58 -7.94
CA GLY A 58 1.15 9.30 -6.99
C GLY A 58 1.38 7.83 -6.72
N ILE A 59 2.51 7.52 -6.08
CA ILE A 59 2.79 6.20 -5.51
C ILE A 59 1.73 5.94 -4.45
N SER A 60 1.03 4.82 -4.58
CA SER A 60 -0.11 4.49 -3.72
C SER A 60 0.19 3.23 -2.93
N LEU A 61 0.28 3.37 -1.60
CA LEU A 61 0.46 2.27 -0.65
C LEU A 61 -0.59 2.39 0.48
N PRO A 62 -0.87 1.33 1.26
CA PRO A 62 -1.79 1.42 2.39
C PRO A 62 -1.36 2.50 3.41
N GLY A 63 -2.18 3.54 3.57
CA GLY A 63 -1.85 4.68 4.44
C GLY A 63 -0.64 5.50 3.97
N GLY A 64 -0.22 5.35 2.71
CA GLY A 64 0.98 5.99 2.17
C GLY A 64 2.23 5.52 2.88
N SER A 65 2.95 6.44 3.54
CA SER A 65 4.16 6.14 4.30
C SER A 65 3.95 5.17 5.47
N LEU A 66 2.72 4.99 5.95
CA LEU A 66 2.41 4.01 7.00
C LEU A 66 2.80 2.57 6.59
N ALA A 67 2.67 2.20 5.32
CA ALA A 67 3.03 0.85 4.88
C ALA A 67 4.51 0.53 5.13
N LEU A 68 5.39 1.50 4.93
CA LEU A 68 6.82 1.38 5.20
C LEU A 68 7.06 1.12 6.70
N VAL A 69 6.39 1.89 7.56
CA VAL A 69 6.51 1.77 9.03
C VAL A 69 6.05 0.41 9.52
N VAL A 70 4.91 -0.08 9.03
CA VAL A 70 4.39 -1.39 9.43
C VAL A 70 5.34 -2.51 9.05
N VAL A 71 5.91 -2.45 7.84
CA VAL A 71 6.86 -3.49 7.40
C VAL A 71 8.22 -3.36 8.12
N THR A 72 8.72 -2.16 8.39
CA THR A 72 9.91 -1.98 9.24
C THR A 72 9.68 -2.53 10.64
N ALA A 73 8.52 -2.25 11.25
CA ALA A 73 8.15 -2.77 12.57
C ALA A 73 8.02 -4.30 12.58
N TYR A 74 7.47 -4.88 11.51
CA TYR A 74 7.40 -6.32 11.31
C TYR A 74 8.80 -6.95 11.27
N LEU A 75 9.71 -6.41 10.46
CA LEU A 75 11.07 -6.95 10.40
C LEU A 75 11.79 -6.80 11.75
N LEU A 76 11.62 -5.69 12.48
CA LEU A 76 12.20 -5.57 13.82
C LEU A 76 11.67 -6.62 14.80
N ASP A 77 10.38 -6.93 14.74
CA ASP A 77 9.75 -7.99 15.53
C ASP A 77 10.30 -9.37 15.19
N GLU A 78 10.44 -9.69 13.89
CA GLU A 78 11.05 -10.94 13.42
C GLU A 78 12.51 -11.10 13.86
N ALA A 79 13.27 -10.00 13.97
CA ALA A 79 14.61 -10.01 14.55
C ALA A 79 14.63 -10.13 16.09
N GLY A 80 13.47 -10.14 16.75
CA GLY A 80 13.38 -10.10 18.21
C GLY A 80 13.89 -8.80 18.82
N ILE A 81 13.78 -7.69 18.09
CA ILE A 81 14.18 -6.36 18.55
C ILE A 81 12.97 -5.68 19.19
N GLU A 82 13.12 -5.20 20.43
CA GLU A 82 12.15 -4.30 21.04
C GLU A 82 12.25 -2.90 20.41
N PHE A 83 11.10 -2.29 20.10
CA PHE A 83 11.02 -0.95 19.53
C PHE A 83 9.78 -0.19 20.01
N ASP A 84 9.87 1.14 19.94
CA ASP A 84 8.71 2.04 20.03
C ASP A 84 8.19 2.35 18.62
N PHE A 85 6.87 2.37 18.44
CA PHE A 85 6.26 2.55 17.12
C PHE A 85 6.60 3.94 16.51
N PHE A 86 6.72 4.99 17.32
CA PHE A 86 7.10 6.32 16.84
C PHE A 86 8.57 6.41 16.46
N ASP A 87 9.46 5.65 17.12
CA ASP A 87 10.86 5.53 16.71
C ASP A 87 10.97 4.89 15.31
N VAL A 88 10.09 3.92 15.00
CA VAL A 88 10.00 3.35 13.64
C VAL A 88 9.55 4.41 12.62
N ILE A 89 8.54 5.23 12.96
CA ILE A 89 8.12 6.33 12.07
C ILE A 89 9.27 7.30 11.82
N ASN A 90 9.99 7.72 12.87
CA ASN A 90 11.13 8.63 12.75
C ASN A 90 12.20 8.05 11.81
N SER A 91 12.54 6.78 12.01
CA SER A 91 13.55 6.09 11.21
C SER A 91 13.16 5.98 9.74
N VAL A 92 11.92 5.60 9.44
CA VAL A 92 11.40 5.53 8.07
C VAL A 92 11.42 6.89 7.37
N VAL A 93 11.08 7.97 8.09
CA VAL A 93 11.15 9.33 7.54
C VAL A 93 12.59 9.70 7.20
N GLU A 94 13.54 9.47 8.11
CA GLU A 94 14.96 9.72 7.87
C GLU A 94 15.52 8.92 6.70
N SER A 95 15.19 7.62 6.61
CA SER A 95 15.59 6.74 5.51
C SER A 95 14.99 7.18 4.19
N SER A 96 13.71 7.56 4.17
CA SER A 96 13.07 8.03 2.94
C SER A 96 13.75 9.31 2.41
N LEU A 97 14.12 10.23 3.30
CA LEU A 97 14.88 11.43 2.92
C LEU A 97 16.29 11.10 2.41
N ALA A 98 16.95 10.09 2.98
CA ALA A 98 18.28 9.67 2.56
C ALA A 98 18.28 9.00 1.16
N TYR A 99 17.20 8.31 0.82
CA TYR A 99 17.03 7.58 -0.45
C TYR A 99 16.25 8.37 -1.51
N ASP A 100 15.93 9.65 -1.25
CA ASP A 100 15.07 10.46 -2.12
C ASP A 100 13.73 9.77 -2.45
N PHE A 101 13.17 9.03 -1.49
CA PHE A 101 11.91 8.31 -1.65
C PHE A 101 10.73 9.15 -1.14
N PRO A 102 9.58 9.15 -1.84
CA PRO A 102 8.47 10.02 -1.49
C PRO A 102 7.79 9.63 -0.17
N LEU A 103 7.39 10.66 0.58
CA LEU A 103 6.65 10.56 1.84
C LEU A 103 5.27 11.20 1.71
N GLY A 104 4.28 10.63 2.38
CA GLY A 104 2.93 11.17 2.36
C GLY A 104 1.94 10.39 3.17
N VAL A 105 1.04 11.13 3.82
CA VAL A 105 -0.13 10.62 4.55
C VAL A 105 -1.37 11.43 4.18
N HIS A 106 -2.52 11.09 4.76
CA HIS A 106 -3.72 11.87 4.56
C HIS A 106 -4.64 11.86 5.78
N ARG A 107 -5.56 12.84 5.78
CA ARG A 107 -6.76 12.89 6.60
C ARG A 107 -8.00 12.82 5.71
N ALA A 108 -9.16 12.59 6.31
CA ALA A 108 -10.44 12.80 5.64
C ALA A 108 -11.22 13.95 6.28
N GLU A 109 -11.88 14.77 5.44
CA GLU A 109 -12.73 15.85 5.89
C GLU A 109 -13.89 15.33 6.76
N GLY A 110 -14.04 15.87 7.96
CA GLY A 110 -15.14 15.53 8.86
C GLY A 110 -15.06 14.17 9.55
N ALA A 111 -13.90 13.50 9.50
CA ALA A 111 -13.70 12.24 10.21
C ALA A 111 -13.60 12.42 11.74
N ASP A 112 -14.06 11.41 12.49
CA ASP A 112 -13.96 11.36 13.96
C ASP A 112 -12.54 11.00 14.45
N GLU A 113 -11.77 10.24 13.64
CA GLU A 113 -10.34 9.95 13.83
C GLU A 113 -9.51 10.57 12.68
N SER A 114 -8.46 9.89 12.19
CA SER A 114 -7.67 10.42 11.08
C SER A 114 -8.45 10.43 9.75
N GLY A 115 -9.36 9.46 9.57
CA GLY A 115 -10.07 9.24 8.31
C GLY A 115 -9.27 8.44 7.28
N CYS A 116 -8.09 7.93 7.67
CA CYS A 116 -7.32 6.97 6.92
C CYS A 116 -7.70 5.55 7.35
N GLY A 117 -8.50 4.84 6.55
CA GLY A 117 -8.95 3.48 6.91
C GLY A 117 -7.81 2.49 7.17
N ALA A 118 -6.64 2.67 6.57
CA ALA A 118 -5.48 1.81 6.85
C ALA A 118 -4.84 2.08 8.23
N ALA A 119 -4.84 3.35 8.68
CA ALA A 119 -4.31 3.73 9.99
C ALA A 119 -5.34 3.43 11.11
N ASP A 120 -6.58 3.87 10.92
CA ASP A 120 -7.66 3.74 11.90
C ASP A 120 -8.02 2.25 12.16
N ALA A 121 -7.87 1.39 11.14
CA ALA A 121 -8.12 -0.05 11.25
C ALA A 121 -6.86 -0.92 11.34
N LEU A 122 -5.66 -0.35 11.61
CA LEU A 122 -4.38 -1.06 11.49
C LEU A 122 -4.34 -2.38 12.29
N ALA A 123 -4.78 -2.37 13.55
CA ALA A 123 -4.81 -3.58 14.38
C ALA A 123 -5.71 -4.68 13.78
N THR A 124 -6.83 -4.29 13.17
CA THR A 124 -7.73 -5.22 12.48
C THR A 124 -7.05 -5.78 11.24
N VAL A 125 -6.46 -4.92 10.41
CA VAL A 125 -5.71 -5.31 9.20
C VAL A 125 -4.64 -6.36 9.52
N LEU A 126 -3.82 -6.14 10.55
CA LEU A 126 -2.77 -7.09 10.93
C LEU A 126 -3.34 -8.42 11.41
N ASN A 127 -4.45 -8.40 12.15
CA ASN A 127 -5.17 -9.61 12.53
C ASN A 127 -5.74 -10.35 11.30
N GLU A 128 -6.17 -9.66 10.26
CA GLU A 128 -6.66 -10.28 9.02
C GLU A 128 -5.58 -11.01 8.22
N THR A 129 -4.30 -10.62 8.34
CA THR A 129 -3.20 -11.37 7.71
C THR A 129 -3.12 -12.81 8.21
N ASP A 130 -3.57 -13.05 9.44
CA ASP A 130 -3.67 -14.36 10.07
C ASP A 130 -4.98 -15.06 9.68
N GLN A 131 -6.12 -14.39 9.94
CA GLN A 131 -7.45 -15.00 9.81
C GLN A 131 -7.84 -15.32 8.36
N HIS A 132 -7.37 -14.51 7.42
CA HIS A 132 -7.66 -14.66 5.99
C HIS A 132 -6.39 -14.89 5.15
N GLY A 133 -5.33 -15.43 5.78
CA GLY A 133 -4.08 -15.75 5.10
C GLY A 133 -4.30 -16.57 3.82
N ASP A 134 -5.12 -17.63 3.85
CA ASP A 134 -5.42 -18.44 2.66
C ASP A 134 -5.98 -17.62 1.48
N SER A 135 -6.86 -16.68 1.76
CA SER A 135 -7.49 -15.83 0.74
C SER A 135 -6.52 -14.79 0.21
N ILE A 136 -5.64 -14.23 1.06
CA ILE A 136 -4.53 -13.36 0.64
C ILE A 136 -3.57 -14.14 -0.27
N ARG A 137 -3.18 -15.37 0.11
CA ARG A 137 -2.33 -16.25 -0.71
C ARG A 137 -2.96 -16.60 -2.04
N ALA A 138 -4.25 -16.95 -2.04
CA ALA A 138 -4.98 -17.24 -3.26
C ALA A 138 -5.04 -16.02 -4.19
N LEU A 139 -5.22 -14.83 -3.62
CA LEU A 139 -5.20 -13.57 -4.35
C LEU A 139 -3.81 -13.29 -4.93
N ALA A 140 -2.75 -13.36 -4.13
CA ALA A 140 -1.37 -13.16 -4.58
C ALA A 140 -0.97 -14.13 -5.70
N LYS A 141 -1.27 -15.43 -5.55
CA LYS A 141 -1.06 -16.43 -6.62
C LYS A 141 -1.87 -16.13 -7.88
N ALA A 142 -3.10 -15.64 -7.72
CA ALA A 142 -3.93 -15.19 -8.84
C ALA A 142 -3.49 -13.84 -9.41
N LEU A 143 -2.43 -13.23 -8.91
CA LEU A 143 -1.88 -11.98 -9.42
C LEU A 143 -0.43 -12.12 -9.85
N ASP A 144 0.17 -13.29 -9.61
CA ASP A 144 1.57 -13.60 -9.88
C ASP A 144 2.53 -12.62 -9.20
N VAL A 145 2.30 -12.40 -7.90
CA VAL A 145 3.13 -11.54 -7.03
C VAL A 145 3.62 -12.31 -5.81
N ASP A 146 4.85 -12.03 -5.40
CA ASP A 146 5.43 -12.60 -4.19
C ASP A 146 4.75 -12.06 -2.92
N TYR A 147 4.61 -12.91 -1.91
CA TYR A 147 3.83 -12.62 -0.71
C TYR A 147 4.38 -13.41 0.49
N LEU A 148 4.02 -13.01 1.72
CA LEU A 148 4.35 -13.73 2.94
C LEU A 148 3.31 -14.82 3.21
N ASP A 149 3.78 -16.05 3.44
CA ASP A 149 2.90 -17.13 3.93
C ASP A 149 2.47 -16.91 5.39
N GLU A 150 3.23 -16.10 6.14
CA GLU A 150 3.07 -15.84 7.56
C GLU A 150 2.33 -14.54 7.88
N LYS A 151 1.92 -14.43 9.14
CA LYS A 151 1.23 -13.27 9.68
C LYS A 151 2.20 -12.09 9.79
N ILE A 152 1.73 -10.90 9.45
CA ILE A 152 2.45 -9.67 9.80
C ILE A 152 2.13 -9.32 11.25
N THR A 153 3.14 -9.40 12.12
CA THR A 153 3.07 -8.96 13.51
C THR A 153 3.81 -7.65 13.72
N VAL A 154 3.39 -6.93 14.77
CA VAL A 154 4.06 -5.74 15.25
C VAL A 154 4.14 -5.93 16.76
N GLY A 155 5.33 -6.29 17.27
CA GLY A 155 5.60 -6.69 18.65
C GLY A 155 5.44 -5.58 19.72
N THR A 156 4.73 -4.51 19.40
CA THR A 156 4.53 -3.34 20.27
C THR A 156 3.07 -2.90 20.28
N THR A 157 2.75 -1.93 21.15
CA THR A 157 1.42 -1.33 21.16
C THR A 157 1.25 -0.45 19.94
N ILE A 158 0.22 -0.73 19.14
CA ILE A 158 -0.11 0.06 17.95
C ILE A 158 -0.84 1.34 18.40
N PRO A 159 -0.34 2.54 18.09
CA PRO A 159 -1.04 3.79 18.39
C PRO A 159 -2.34 3.92 17.59
N SER A 160 -3.23 4.81 18.01
CA SER A 160 -4.43 5.13 17.22
C SER A 160 -4.07 5.75 15.87
N GLY A 161 -4.97 5.64 14.88
CA GLY A 161 -4.75 6.25 13.57
C GLY A 161 -4.49 7.76 13.67
N GLU A 162 -5.21 8.46 14.56
CA GLU A 162 -4.97 9.89 14.84
C GLU A 162 -3.56 10.18 15.36
N GLU A 163 -3.06 9.38 16.30
CA GLU A 163 -1.70 9.54 16.83
C GLU A 163 -0.64 9.28 15.76
N ILE A 164 -0.83 8.25 14.92
CA ILE A 164 0.06 7.92 13.81
C ILE A 164 0.14 9.08 12.81
N ILE A 165 -1.01 9.55 12.30
CA ILE A 165 -1.05 10.62 11.30
C ILE A 165 -0.52 11.94 11.87
N SER A 166 -0.89 12.27 13.10
CA SER A 166 -0.37 13.46 13.79
C SER A 166 1.15 13.45 13.94
N HIS A 167 1.75 12.27 14.21
CA HIS A 167 3.20 12.17 14.34
C HIS A 167 3.92 12.37 13.01
N PHE A 168 3.41 11.80 11.92
CA PHE A 168 3.93 12.09 10.56
C PHE A 168 3.88 13.59 10.24
N GLU A 169 2.77 14.26 10.54
CA GLU A 169 2.60 15.70 10.32
C GLU A 169 3.60 16.53 11.14
N GLN A 170 3.89 16.14 12.38
CA GLN A 170 4.90 16.79 13.23
C GLN A 170 6.32 16.67 12.67
N LEU A 171 6.62 15.57 11.97
CA LEU A 171 7.89 15.38 11.26
C LEU A 171 7.94 16.13 9.91
N GLY A 172 6.87 16.84 9.54
CA GLY A 172 6.79 17.59 8.28
C GLY A 172 6.47 16.74 7.05
N VAL A 173 5.98 15.52 7.24
CA VAL A 173 5.52 14.68 6.12
C VAL A 173 4.29 15.31 5.47
N PRO A 174 4.24 15.41 4.12
CA PRO A 174 3.07 15.95 3.45
C PRO A 174 1.78 15.20 3.80
N SER A 175 0.79 15.93 4.33
CA SER A 175 -0.54 15.41 4.64
C SER A 175 -1.58 16.05 3.75
N ARG A 176 -2.37 15.24 3.05
CA ARG A 176 -3.46 15.69 2.16
C ARG A 176 -4.81 15.50 2.84
N VAL A 177 -5.80 16.32 2.51
CA VAL A 177 -7.18 16.16 3.01
C VAL A 177 -8.02 15.59 1.88
N LEU A 178 -8.54 14.37 2.09
CA LEU A 178 -9.50 13.72 1.20
C LEU A 178 -10.91 14.20 1.50
N VAL A 179 -11.74 14.28 0.48
CA VAL A 179 -13.13 14.75 0.56
C VAL A 179 -14.09 13.73 -0.01
N GLY A 180 -15.32 13.74 0.50
CA GLY A 180 -16.39 12.87 0.03
C GLY A 180 -16.38 11.46 0.65
N ASP A 181 -17.39 10.70 0.24
CA ASP A 181 -17.59 9.31 0.62
C ASP A 181 -16.82 8.37 -0.33
N HIS A 182 -16.54 7.16 0.14
CA HIS A 182 -15.89 6.11 -0.65
C HIS A 182 -16.81 5.58 -1.75
N HIS A 183 -16.32 5.58 -2.99
CA HIS A 183 -17.01 5.08 -4.18
C HIS A 183 -16.14 4.13 -5.02
N GLU A 184 -15.19 3.41 -4.39
CA GLU A 184 -14.26 2.56 -5.14
C GLU A 184 -14.95 1.44 -5.91
N ARG A 185 -14.61 1.33 -7.20
CA ARG A 185 -15.21 0.36 -8.13
C ARG A 185 -14.28 -0.80 -8.46
N ALA A 186 -12.98 -0.64 -8.20
CA ALA A 186 -11.95 -1.64 -8.45
C ALA A 186 -10.75 -1.44 -7.53
N VAL A 187 -9.95 -2.48 -7.39
CA VAL A 187 -8.57 -2.42 -6.89
C VAL A 187 -7.63 -2.62 -8.07
N VAL A 188 -6.69 -1.70 -8.25
CA VAL A 188 -5.64 -1.76 -9.28
C VAL A 188 -4.31 -2.08 -8.60
N LEU A 189 -3.70 -3.17 -9.01
CA LEU A 189 -2.31 -3.50 -8.72
C LEU A 189 -1.50 -3.08 -9.94
N ASN A 190 -0.67 -2.07 -9.75
CA ASN A 190 0.11 -1.49 -10.82
C ASN A 190 1.55 -1.98 -10.75
N LEU A 191 1.88 -2.94 -11.62
CA LEU A 191 3.21 -3.50 -11.80
C LEU A 191 3.94 -2.87 -13.00
N TYR A 192 3.32 -1.92 -13.72
CA TYR A 192 3.95 -1.28 -14.87
C TYR A 192 5.03 -0.29 -14.38
N PRO A 193 6.32 -0.53 -14.67
CA PRO A 193 7.42 0.30 -14.22
C PRO A 193 7.22 1.76 -14.58
N ASP A 194 7.56 2.65 -13.65
CA ASP A 194 7.54 4.11 -13.84
C ASP A 194 6.17 4.69 -14.23
N GLY A 195 5.10 3.90 -14.20
CA GLY A 195 3.73 4.36 -14.48
C GLY A 195 2.96 4.60 -13.19
N LEU A 196 2.41 5.79 -13.01
CA LEU A 196 1.41 6.07 -11.97
C LEU A 196 0.00 5.88 -12.53
N LEU A 197 -0.95 5.54 -11.67
CA LEU A 197 -2.35 5.60 -12.07
C LEU A 197 -2.76 7.07 -12.32
N ASP A 198 -3.30 7.35 -13.50
CA ASP A 198 -3.75 8.69 -13.91
C ASP A 198 -5.19 8.95 -13.46
N ARG A 199 -5.32 9.28 -12.18
CA ARG A 199 -6.60 9.62 -11.54
C ARG A 199 -7.21 10.89 -12.11
N VAL A 200 -6.39 11.83 -12.58
CA VAL A 200 -6.86 13.05 -13.24
C VAL A 200 -7.59 12.71 -14.54
N LYS A 201 -6.98 11.86 -15.37
CA LYS A 201 -7.60 11.41 -16.63
C LYS A 201 -8.84 10.56 -16.38
N MET A 202 -8.82 9.68 -15.40
CA MET A 202 -9.99 8.87 -15.02
C MET A 202 -11.16 9.77 -14.56
N ALA A 203 -10.90 10.75 -13.69
CA ALA A 203 -11.93 11.68 -13.25
C ALA A 203 -12.49 12.54 -14.40
N ALA A 204 -11.65 12.92 -15.37
CA ALA A 204 -12.08 13.65 -16.54
C ALA A 204 -12.97 12.81 -17.49
N GLU A 205 -12.73 11.51 -17.59
CA GLU A 205 -13.48 10.61 -18.48
C GLU A 205 -14.76 10.07 -17.83
N PHE A 206 -14.70 9.73 -16.54
CA PHE A 206 -15.77 9.00 -15.86
C PHE A 206 -16.49 9.81 -14.78
N GLY A 207 -15.99 11.01 -14.44
CA GLY A 207 -16.52 11.86 -13.38
C GLY A 207 -15.70 11.80 -12.09
N ALA A 208 -15.86 12.81 -11.23
CA ALA A 208 -15.08 12.97 -10.01
C ALA A 208 -15.29 11.85 -8.98
N ASP A 209 -16.45 11.18 -9.01
CA ASP A 209 -16.79 10.07 -8.11
C ASP A 209 -16.35 8.69 -8.68
N PHE A 210 -15.55 8.68 -9.75
CA PHE A 210 -14.96 7.45 -10.28
C PHE A 210 -13.67 7.12 -9.55
N GLU A 211 -13.79 6.24 -8.56
CA GLU A 211 -12.70 5.93 -7.64
C GLU A 211 -12.22 4.49 -7.81
N VAL A 212 -10.91 4.31 -7.64
CA VAL A 212 -10.28 2.99 -7.57
C VAL A 212 -9.23 3.00 -6.46
N PHE A 213 -9.15 1.90 -5.73
CA PHE A 213 -7.99 1.65 -4.89
C PHE A 213 -6.79 1.34 -5.79
N CYS A 214 -5.63 1.92 -5.50
CA CYS A 214 -4.41 1.64 -6.27
C CYS A 214 -3.26 1.20 -5.36
N LEU A 215 -2.52 0.19 -5.79
CA LEU A 215 -1.31 -0.29 -5.16
C LEU A 215 -0.18 -0.23 -6.19
N THR A 216 0.83 0.59 -5.92
CA THR A 216 1.96 0.79 -6.83
C THR A 216 3.06 -0.24 -6.55
N ILE A 217 2.89 -1.44 -7.12
CA ILE A 217 3.75 -2.60 -6.87
C ILE A 217 5.15 -2.45 -7.49
N TRP A 218 5.27 -1.78 -8.64
CA TRP A 218 6.58 -1.58 -9.27
C TRP A 218 7.56 -0.76 -8.42
N ALA A 219 7.06 0.04 -7.46
CA ALA A 219 7.89 0.86 -6.58
C ALA A 219 8.37 0.13 -5.31
N LEU A 220 7.95 -1.12 -5.09
CA LEU A 220 8.32 -1.88 -3.89
C LEU A 220 9.82 -2.14 -3.73
N PRO A 221 10.64 -2.36 -4.78
CA PRO A 221 12.08 -2.46 -4.63
C PRO A 221 12.70 -1.23 -3.95
N HIS A 222 12.29 -0.02 -4.34
CA HIS A 222 12.77 1.23 -3.73
C HIS A 222 12.24 1.41 -2.30
N ALA A 223 10.99 1.02 -2.05
CA ALA A 223 10.41 1.01 -0.71
C ALA A 223 11.17 0.05 0.23
N ALA A 224 11.61 -1.11 -0.27
CA ALA A 224 12.38 -2.07 0.49
C ALA A 224 13.75 -1.51 0.90
N GLU A 225 14.43 -0.75 0.05
CA GLU A 225 15.69 -0.08 0.42
C GLU A 225 15.50 0.87 1.62
N VAL A 226 14.43 1.68 1.61
CA VAL A 226 14.06 2.57 2.72
C VAL A 226 13.79 1.78 3.99
N ILE A 227 13.01 0.69 3.89
CA ILE A 227 12.65 -0.15 5.03
C ILE A 227 13.90 -0.77 5.66
N LEU A 228 14.79 -1.34 4.86
CA LEU A 228 16.01 -1.99 5.34
C LEU A 228 16.98 -1.00 5.97
N ASP A 229 17.15 0.19 5.39
CA ASP A 229 17.93 1.27 6.03
C ASP A 229 17.33 1.66 7.38
N ALA A 230 16.00 1.77 7.48
CA ALA A 230 15.33 2.09 8.73
C ALA A 230 15.54 0.98 9.80
N VAL A 231 15.46 -0.30 9.41
CA VAL A 231 15.81 -1.43 10.30
C VAL A 231 17.24 -1.29 10.82
N VAL A 232 18.22 -1.05 9.94
CA VAL A 232 19.64 -0.92 10.34
C VAL A 232 19.88 0.28 11.24
N ARG A 233 19.17 1.40 11.05
CA ARG A 233 19.28 2.56 11.93
C ARG A 233 18.83 2.28 13.36
N LEU A 234 17.75 1.52 13.50
CA LEU A 234 17.18 1.16 14.81
C LEU A 234 17.91 -0.01 15.45
N ALA A 235 18.41 -0.94 14.63
CA ALA A 235 19.03 -2.18 15.06
C ALA A 235 20.30 -2.47 14.24
N PRO A 236 21.39 -1.69 14.44
CA PRO A 236 22.62 -1.84 13.64
C PRO A 236 23.35 -3.18 13.85
N GLN A 237 22.94 -3.96 14.86
CA GLN A 237 23.39 -5.32 15.11
C GLN A 237 22.73 -6.37 14.21
N VAL A 238 21.64 -6.02 13.53
CA VAL A 238 20.94 -6.93 12.61
C VAL A 238 21.80 -7.14 11.37
N ASP A 239 22.07 -8.42 11.06
CA ASP A 239 22.82 -8.82 9.88
C ASP A 239 21.85 -9.12 8.74
N LEU A 240 21.52 -8.09 7.96
CA LEU A 240 20.61 -8.22 6.82
C LEU A 240 21.19 -9.08 5.68
N GLU A 241 22.52 -9.19 5.56
CA GLU A 241 23.16 -9.99 4.51
C GLU A 241 22.95 -11.49 4.73
N ASN A 242 22.92 -11.92 6.00
CA ASN A 242 22.69 -13.31 6.38
C ASN A 242 21.26 -13.55 6.90
N TRP A 243 20.38 -12.57 6.76
CA TRP A 243 18.96 -12.73 7.06
C TRP A 243 18.30 -13.55 5.97
N VAL A 244 17.85 -14.76 6.33
CA VAL A 244 17.20 -15.68 5.41
C VAL A 244 15.85 -16.09 5.97
N TRP A 245 14.83 -16.00 5.11
CA TRP A 245 13.47 -16.47 5.34
C TRP A 245 13.14 -17.59 4.33
N ASP A 246 12.60 -18.72 4.80
CA ASP A 246 12.17 -19.83 3.93
C ASP A 246 10.68 -19.67 3.59
N HIS A 247 10.38 -19.56 2.30
CA HIS A 247 9.03 -19.47 1.77
C HIS A 247 8.82 -20.45 0.64
N CYS A 248 7.80 -21.32 0.78
CA CYS A 248 7.50 -22.36 -0.20
C CYS A 248 8.70 -23.27 -0.58
N GLY A 249 9.73 -23.37 0.28
CA GLY A 249 10.93 -24.15 0.02
C GLY A 249 12.03 -23.40 -0.74
N GLU A 250 11.89 -22.08 -0.88
CA GLU A 250 12.90 -21.17 -1.42
C GLU A 250 13.39 -20.21 -0.33
N GLU A 251 14.70 -19.96 -0.31
CA GLU A 251 15.34 -19.03 0.62
C GLU A 251 15.32 -17.61 0.03
N TYR A 252 14.74 -16.69 0.77
CA TYR A 252 14.64 -15.27 0.43
C TYR A 252 15.45 -14.43 1.41
N GLY A 253 16.08 -13.36 0.90
CA GLY A 253 16.78 -12.39 1.74
C GLY A 253 15.83 -11.38 2.37
N ALA A 254 16.37 -10.50 3.23
CA ALA A 254 15.60 -9.42 3.85
C ALA A 254 14.95 -8.48 2.81
N PHE A 255 15.57 -8.30 1.63
CA PHE A 255 15.05 -7.45 0.57
C PHE A 255 13.78 -8.01 -0.06
N GLU A 256 13.77 -9.30 -0.38
CA GLU A 256 12.59 -9.98 -0.91
C GLU A 256 11.50 -10.10 0.16
N GLN A 257 11.88 -10.37 1.42
CA GLN A 257 10.92 -10.42 2.54
C GLN A 257 10.22 -9.08 2.75
N ALA A 258 10.94 -7.95 2.65
CA ALA A 258 10.33 -6.62 2.76
C ALA A 258 9.30 -6.34 1.64
N GLN A 259 9.60 -6.73 0.40
CA GLN A 259 8.68 -6.60 -0.72
C GLN A 259 7.44 -7.48 -0.55
N ALA A 260 7.65 -8.76 -0.19
CA ALA A 260 6.57 -9.71 0.08
C ALA A 260 5.66 -9.24 1.23
N ALA A 261 6.24 -8.64 2.27
CA ALA A 261 5.50 -8.05 3.39
C ALA A 261 4.63 -6.86 2.94
N LEU A 262 5.16 -5.97 2.09
CA LEU A 262 4.40 -4.85 1.53
C LEU A 262 3.23 -5.33 0.66
N VAL A 263 3.43 -6.37 -0.16
CA VAL A 263 2.34 -6.99 -0.95
C VAL A 263 1.28 -7.57 -0.02
N THR A 264 1.71 -8.35 0.97
CA THR A 264 0.81 -9.02 1.94
C THR A 264 -0.03 -8.02 2.71
N LEU A 265 0.60 -6.97 3.25
CA LEU A 265 -0.09 -5.86 3.92
C LEU A 265 -1.07 -5.18 2.97
N SER A 266 -0.67 -4.94 1.73
CA SER A 266 -1.51 -4.26 0.73
C SER A 266 -2.78 -5.04 0.40
N LEU A 267 -2.64 -6.35 0.20
CA LEU A 267 -3.76 -7.27 -0.03
C LEU A 267 -4.64 -7.41 1.22
N ALA A 268 -4.05 -7.52 2.41
CA ALA A 268 -4.78 -7.59 3.67
C ALA A 268 -5.64 -6.35 3.89
N VAL A 269 -5.10 -5.14 3.68
CA VAL A 269 -5.87 -3.90 3.77
C VAL A 269 -6.97 -3.88 2.71
N ALA A 270 -6.73 -4.44 1.51
CA ALA A 270 -7.75 -4.48 0.47
C ALA A 270 -8.91 -5.40 0.90
N MET A 271 -8.60 -6.56 1.46
CA MET A 271 -9.60 -7.49 2.00
C MET A 271 -10.33 -6.96 3.24
N THR A 272 -9.65 -6.16 4.06
CA THR A 272 -10.21 -5.61 5.30
C THR A 272 -11.14 -4.43 5.03
N LEU A 273 -10.79 -3.55 4.07
CA LEU A 273 -11.54 -2.32 3.82
C LEU A 273 -12.53 -2.44 2.67
N CYS A 274 -12.20 -3.20 1.62
CA CYS A 274 -13.12 -3.44 0.52
C CYS A 274 -14.07 -4.57 0.87
N GLY A 275 -15.33 -4.39 0.49
CA GLY A 275 -16.32 -5.44 0.60
C GLY A 275 -16.19 -6.51 -0.49
N PRO A 276 -16.89 -7.63 -0.32
CA PRO A 276 -16.85 -8.73 -1.27
C PRO A 276 -17.40 -8.27 -2.62
N GLY A 277 -16.77 -8.71 -3.70
CA GLY A 277 -17.24 -8.40 -5.05
C GLY A 277 -16.47 -7.29 -5.78
N ILE A 278 -15.59 -6.55 -5.09
CA ILE A 278 -14.75 -5.56 -5.78
C ILE A 278 -13.76 -6.26 -6.73
N PRO A 279 -13.73 -5.91 -8.03
CA PRO A 279 -12.78 -6.50 -8.96
C PRO A 279 -11.35 -6.03 -8.67
N VAL A 280 -10.40 -6.95 -8.74
CA VAL A 280 -8.96 -6.68 -8.61
C VAL A 280 -8.29 -6.87 -9.96
N ILE A 281 -7.56 -5.86 -10.41
CA ILE A 281 -6.93 -5.77 -11.73
C ILE A 281 -5.42 -5.65 -11.55
N ALA A 282 -4.65 -6.58 -12.11
CA ALA A 282 -3.21 -6.41 -12.27
C ALA A 282 -2.89 -5.82 -13.66
N VAL A 283 -2.18 -4.70 -13.66
CA VAL A 283 -1.60 -4.03 -14.83
C VAL A 283 -0.10 -4.34 -14.86
N THR A 284 0.34 -5.08 -15.87
CA THR A 284 1.72 -5.55 -16.04
C THR A 284 2.31 -5.02 -17.35
N PRO A 285 3.65 -4.97 -17.50
CA PRO A 285 4.31 -4.63 -18.76
C PRO A 285 3.75 -5.42 -19.94
N ASP A 286 3.71 -6.75 -19.83
CA ASP A 286 3.17 -7.64 -20.85
C ASP A 286 1.72 -7.33 -21.24
N SER A 287 0.91 -6.85 -20.27
CA SER A 287 -0.47 -6.49 -20.55
C SER A 287 -0.62 -5.22 -21.37
N VAL A 288 0.32 -4.28 -21.23
CA VAL A 288 0.34 -3.00 -21.94
C VAL A 288 0.97 -3.15 -23.31
N GLU A 289 2.09 -3.87 -23.42
CA GLU A 289 2.78 -4.09 -24.69
C GLU A 289 2.02 -5.03 -25.65
N GLY A 290 1.16 -5.89 -25.10
CA GLY A 290 0.35 -6.85 -25.86
C GLY A 290 -1.04 -6.35 -26.28
N ALA A 291 -1.43 -5.13 -25.91
CA ALA A 291 -2.73 -4.52 -26.21
C ALA A 291 -2.66 -3.60 -27.45
#